data_AF-A0A7X5V8X1-F1
#
_entry.id   AF-A0A7X5V8X1-F1
#
_cell.length_a   1.000
_cell.length_b   1.000
_cell.length_c   1.000
_cell.angle_alpha   90.00
_cell.angle_beta   90.00
_cell.angle_gamma   90.00
#
_symmetry.space_group_name_H-M   'P 1'
#
loop_
_entity.id
_entity.type
_entity.pdbx_description
1 polymer ?
#
loop_
_entity_poly.entity_id
_entity_poly.type
_entity_poly.pdbx_seq_one_letter_code
_entity_poly.pdbx_strand_id
1 'polypeptide(L)'
;MNTSPTSPSPEPTDSTAELKSAAKWLVAASGSIAALLVAGVQLKDARLVGGPVAVAALACAGLAIGAVGVILWTAIAVLAAPRHSLARLAELDHEDGGAFPGPRLDEPRTPLIQHIIVERRLELLGPDRDAIDQLATDRSASYRAMFGGQKVRIGGRDYDPAQSGDLTALQSQSFDIELRIERVLDAAEHWEVRRRFSRLTTVGAVAATAFAVGILGFVWITSTPRPSASVTQPVPVRVAAPTAPGELRSLGLRLECAGQTLRGFAVGGTLAMPVVVVEGTATCPPQRIGPSKDLVVVPVPTTSPR
;
A
#
# COMPACT_ATOMS: atom_id res chain seq x y z
N MET A 1 -9.63 53.35 -2.76
CA MET A 1 -9.70 51.97 -3.28
C MET A 1 -8.86 51.09 -2.38
N ASN A 2 -9.48 50.25 -1.57
CA ASN A 2 -8.79 49.30 -0.71
C ASN A 2 -8.35 48.11 -1.57
N THR A 3 -7.06 48.03 -1.89
CA THR A 3 -6.45 46.79 -2.39
C THR A 3 -6.42 45.80 -1.23
N SER A 4 -7.31 44.81 -1.26
CA SER A 4 -7.21 43.67 -0.36
C SER A 4 -5.82 43.06 -0.51
N PRO A 5 -5.11 42.78 0.60
CA PRO A 5 -3.81 42.14 0.52
C PRO A 5 -3.98 40.78 -0.13
N THR A 6 -3.45 40.61 -1.35
CA THR A 6 -3.33 39.31 -1.99
C THR A 6 -2.50 38.43 -1.06
N SER A 7 -3.13 37.44 -0.45
CA SER A 7 -2.41 36.48 0.39
C SER A 7 -1.26 35.88 -0.42
N PRO A 8 -0.02 35.85 0.11
CA PRO A 8 1.10 35.25 -0.60
C PRO A 8 0.72 33.82 -0.96
N SER A 9 0.75 33.49 -2.25
CA SER A 9 0.55 32.12 -2.70
C SER A 9 1.62 31.26 -2.03
N PRO A 10 1.27 30.12 -1.42
CA PRO A 10 2.24 29.28 -0.71
C PRO A 10 3.41 28.96 -1.64
N GLU A 11 4.62 29.18 -1.13
CA GLU A 11 5.84 29.01 -1.90
C GLU A 11 5.96 27.52 -2.32
N PRO A 12 6.26 27.21 -3.59
CA PRO A 12 6.20 25.83 -4.11
C PRO A 12 7.11 24.84 -3.37
N THR A 13 8.14 25.32 -2.68
CA THR A 13 9.08 24.53 -1.88
C THR A 13 8.39 23.83 -0.69
N ASP A 14 7.50 24.52 0.02
CA ASP A 14 6.79 23.98 1.20
C ASP A 14 5.96 22.75 0.83
N SER A 15 5.30 22.79 -0.34
CA SER A 15 4.44 21.70 -0.79
C SER A 15 5.21 20.40 -1.07
N THR A 16 6.48 20.46 -1.50
CA THR A 16 7.27 19.23 -1.76
C THR A 16 7.67 18.53 -0.46
N ALA A 17 8.03 19.31 0.55
CA ALA A 17 8.39 18.81 1.87
C ALA A 17 7.18 18.15 2.55
N GLU A 18 6.01 18.76 2.43
CA GLU A 18 4.75 18.21 2.93
C GLU A 18 4.41 16.86 2.27
N LEU A 19 4.51 16.75 0.94
CA LEU A 19 4.25 15.51 0.22
C LEU A 19 5.22 14.39 0.64
N LYS A 20 6.51 14.70 0.79
CA LYS A 20 7.51 13.75 1.28
C LYS A 20 7.24 13.36 2.74
N SER A 21 6.83 14.30 3.58
CA SER A 21 6.43 14.04 4.97
C SER A 21 5.25 13.08 5.04
N ALA A 22 4.20 13.32 4.26
CA ALA A 22 3.04 12.44 4.15
C ALA A 22 3.44 11.02 3.71
N ALA A 23 4.32 10.90 2.71
CA ALA A 23 4.84 9.61 2.27
C ALA A 23 5.63 8.86 3.37
N LYS A 24 6.43 9.57 4.20
CA LYS A 24 7.13 8.97 5.35
C LYS A 24 6.16 8.40 6.39
N TRP A 25 5.12 9.15 6.74
CA TRP A 25 4.09 8.69 7.67
C TRP A 25 3.34 7.47 7.11
N LEU A 26 3.04 7.47 5.82
CA LEU A 26 2.41 6.34 5.15
C LEU A 26 3.29 5.08 5.19
N VAL A 27 4.60 5.22 4.96
CA VAL A 27 5.56 4.10 5.08
C VAL A 27 5.59 3.55 6.49
N ALA A 28 5.67 4.42 7.51
CA ALA A 28 5.68 4.01 8.91
C ALA A 28 4.40 3.24 9.28
N ALA A 29 3.23 3.80 8.96
CA ALA A 29 1.94 3.17 9.23
C ALA A 29 1.78 1.82 8.51
N SER A 30 2.15 1.75 7.23
CA SER A 30 2.09 0.53 6.43
C SER A 30 3.05 -0.55 6.97
N GLY A 31 4.24 -0.14 7.41
CA GLY A 31 5.21 -1.03 8.06
C GLY A 31 4.66 -1.65 9.35
N SER A 32 3.98 -0.87 10.19
CA SER A 32 3.33 -1.38 11.41
C SER A 32 2.23 -2.39 11.09
N ILE A 33 1.41 -2.14 10.07
CA ILE A 33 0.36 -3.06 9.63
C ILE A 33 0.97 -4.38 9.12
N ALA A 34 2.01 -4.31 8.29
CA ALA A 34 2.72 -5.49 7.81
C ALA A 34 3.28 -6.34 8.98
N ALA A 35 3.92 -5.70 9.97
CA ALA A 35 4.45 -6.39 11.13
C ALA A 35 3.35 -7.12 11.93
N LEU A 36 2.20 -6.46 12.15
CA LEU A 36 1.05 -7.07 12.83
C LEU A 36 0.48 -8.25 12.05
N LEU A 37 0.40 -8.17 10.72
CA LEU A 37 -0.09 -9.26 9.90
C LEU A 37 0.84 -10.46 9.92
N VAL A 38 2.15 -10.24 9.79
CA VAL A 38 3.15 -11.31 9.87
C VAL A 38 3.10 -11.99 11.24
N ALA A 39 3.04 -11.22 12.33
CA ALA A 39 2.89 -11.77 13.68
C ALA A 39 1.57 -12.54 13.85
N GLY A 40 0.46 -12.01 13.34
CA GLY A 40 -0.86 -12.64 13.43
C GLY A 40 -0.98 -13.94 12.65
N VAL A 41 -0.30 -14.06 11.50
CA VAL A 41 -0.25 -15.31 10.72
C VAL A 41 0.50 -16.39 11.49
N GLN A 42 1.65 -16.06 12.10
CA GLN A 42 2.43 -17.02 12.91
C GLN A 42 1.64 -17.57 14.11
N LEU A 43 0.75 -16.77 14.71
CA LEU A 43 -0.11 -17.19 15.82
C LEU A 43 -1.20 -18.20 15.41
N LYS A 44 -1.61 -18.24 14.14
CA LYS A 44 -2.67 -19.14 13.64
C LYS A 44 -2.15 -20.50 13.15
N ASP A 45 -0.83 -20.68 13.02
CA ASP A 45 -0.21 -21.82 12.33
C ASP A 45 -0.15 -23.15 13.10
N ALA A 46 -0.73 -23.26 14.30
CA ALA A 46 -0.80 -24.57 14.97
C ALA A 46 -1.94 -25.47 14.49
N ARG A 47 -2.91 -24.96 13.68
CA ARG A 47 -4.16 -25.69 13.43
C ARG A 47 -4.61 -25.78 11.98
N LEU A 48 -4.04 -25.07 11.00
CA LEU A 48 -4.44 -25.16 9.59
C LEU A 48 -3.87 -26.42 8.91
N VAL A 49 -4.38 -27.58 9.33
CA VAL A 49 -4.03 -28.88 8.76
C VAL A 49 -4.71 -29.05 7.39
N GLY A 50 -4.00 -28.67 6.32
CA GLY A 50 -4.19 -29.14 4.94
C GLY A 50 -5.52 -28.82 4.24
N GLY A 51 -5.46 -28.61 2.92
CA GLY A 51 -6.64 -28.58 2.05
C GLY A 51 -6.95 -27.21 1.42
N PRO A 52 -8.00 -27.14 0.58
CA PRO A 52 -8.31 -25.97 -0.25
C PRO A 52 -8.63 -24.71 0.57
N VAL A 53 -9.19 -24.88 1.77
CA VAL A 53 -9.52 -23.77 2.68
C VAL A 53 -8.26 -23.10 3.22
N ALA A 54 -7.22 -23.88 3.52
CA ALA A 54 -5.93 -23.33 3.97
C ALA A 54 -5.24 -22.55 2.83
N VAL A 55 -5.29 -23.07 1.60
CA VAL A 55 -4.78 -22.37 0.41
C VAL A 55 -5.52 -21.06 0.19
N ALA A 56 -6.85 -21.05 0.28
CA ALA A 56 -7.64 -19.83 0.14
C ALA A 56 -7.32 -18.79 1.23
N ALA A 57 -7.18 -19.22 2.49
CA ALA A 57 -6.78 -18.33 3.58
C ALA A 57 -5.38 -17.72 3.34
N LEU A 58 -4.41 -18.53 2.92
CA LEU A 58 -3.06 -18.06 2.58
C LEU A 58 -3.09 -17.10 1.38
N ALA A 59 -3.92 -17.35 0.37
CA ALA A 59 -4.09 -16.45 -0.77
C ALA A 59 -4.67 -15.09 -0.33
N CYS A 60 -5.67 -15.07 0.55
CA CYS A 60 -6.21 -13.84 1.13
C CYS A 60 -5.18 -13.06 1.95
N ALA A 61 -4.38 -13.75 2.78
CA ALA A 61 -3.30 -13.13 3.54
C ALA A 61 -2.20 -12.59 2.61
N GLY A 62 -1.83 -13.36 1.58
CA GLY A 62 -0.88 -12.95 0.54
C GLY A 62 -1.35 -11.73 -0.25
N LEU A 63 -2.64 -11.63 -0.56
CA LEU A 63 -3.24 -10.45 -1.19
C LEU A 63 -3.08 -9.20 -0.30
N ALA A 64 -3.36 -9.33 1.00
CA ALA A 64 -3.21 -8.22 1.95
C ALA A 64 -1.74 -7.79 2.09
N ILE A 65 -0.81 -8.73 2.22
CA ILE A 65 0.63 -8.43 2.31
C ILE A 65 1.14 -7.82 1.00
N GLY A 66 0.74 -8.36 -0.15
CA GLY A 66 1.09 -7.84 -1.47
C GLY A 66 0.62 -6.41 -1.67
N ALA A 67 -0.62 -6.10 -1.26
CA ALA A 67 -1.16 -4.74 -1.29
C ALA A 67 -0.32 -3.76 -0.44
N VAL A 68 0.08 -4.16 0.78
CA VAL A 68 0.98 -3.34 1.61
C VAL A 68 2.34 -3.15 0.92
N GLY A 69 2.89 -4.19 0.30
CA GLY A 69 4.13 -4.12 -0.47
C GLY A 69 4.07 -3.10 -1.62
N VAL A 70 2.96 -3.07 -2.36
CA VAL A 70 2.73 -2.09 -3.44
C VAL A 70 2.67 -0.66 -2.89
N ILE A 71 1.99 -0.43 -1.76
CA ILE A 71 1.92 0.89 -1.10
C ILE A 71 3.32 1.34 -0.67
N LEU A 72 4.09 0.45 -0.03
CA LEU A 72 5.45 0.75 0.40
C LEU A 72 6.36 1.07 -0.79
N TRP A 73 6.31 0.27 -1.84
CA TRP A 73 7.10 0.49 -3.06
C TRP A 73 6.80 1.85 -3.69
N THR A 74 5.52 2.18 -3.84
CA THR A 74 5.10 3.46 -4.44
C THR A 74 5.42 4.65 -3.55
N ALA A 75 5.33 4.51 -2.22
CA ALA A 75 5.72 5.55 -1.29
C ALA A 75 7.24 5.79 -1.29
N ILE A 76 8.04 4.72 -1.35
CA ILE A 76 9.51 4.82 -1.53
C ILE A 76 9.82 5.51 -2.85
N ALA A 77 9.09 5.22 -3.93
CA ALA A 77 9.30 5.91 -5.21
C ALA A 77 9.05 7.43 -5.12
N VAL A 78 8.11 7.89 -4.28
CA VAL A 78 7.90 9.32 -4.01
C VAL A 78 9.09 9.91 -3.23
N LEU A 79 9.58 9.19 -2.21
CA LEU A 79 10.71 9.64 -1.39
C LEU A 79 12.03 9.66 -2.17
N ALA A 80 12.19 8.71 -3.09
CA ALA A 80 13.34 8.59 -3.98
C ALA A 80 13.09 9.25 -5.35
N ALA A 81 12.32 10.35 -5.37
CA ALA A 81 12.21 11.19 -6.56
C ALA A 81 13.62 11.71 -6.93
N PRO A 82 14.13 11.42 -8.14
CA PRO A 82 15.45 11.84 -8.56
C PRO A 82 15.49 13.36 -8.68
N ARG A 83 16.64 13.94 -8.33
CA ARG A 83 16.91 15.33 -8.65
C ARG A 83 17.52 15.38 -10.04
N HIS A 84 16.87 16.08 -10.95
CA HIS A 84 17.46 16.33 -12.26
C HIS A 84 18.58 17.36 -12.14
N SER A 85 19.67 17.14 -12.86
CA SER A 85 20.68 18.19 -13.07
C SER A 85 20.23 19.11 -14.21
N LEU A 86 20.73 20.35 -14.23
CA LEU A 86 20.45 21.29 -15.32
C LEU A 86 20.83 20.69 -16.69
N ALA A 87 21.97 19.98 -16.76
CA ALA A 87 22.41 19.29 -17.97
C ALA A 87 21.42 18.20 -18.42
N ARG A 88 20.84 17.43 -17.49
CA ARG A 88 19.84 16.42 -17.86
C ARG A 88 18.53 17.06 -18.32
N LEU A 89 18.12 18.18 -17.72
CA LEU A 89 16.95 18.93 -18.18
C LEU A 89 17.18 19.56 -19.56
N ALA A 90 18.37 20.08 -19.83
CA ALA A 90 18.75 20.58 -21.15
C ALA A 90 18.76 19.46 -22.20
N GLU A 91 19.29 18.29 -21.86
CA GLU A 91 19.24 17.12 -22.74
C GLU A 91 17.80 16.69 -23.05
N LEU A 92 16.93 16.61 -22.03
CA LEU A 92 15.51 16.28 -22.20
C LEU A 92 14.78 17.34 -23.04
N ASP A 93 15.09 18.63 -22.83
CA ASP A 93 14.55 19.73 -23.62
C ASP A 93 14.94 19.60 -25.10
N HIS A 94 16.19 19.22 -25.37
CA HIS A 94 16.71 18.96 -26.72
C HIS A 94 16.10 17.71 -27.38
N GLU A 95 16.00 16.60 -26.64
CA GLU A 95 15.29 15.38 -27.07
C GLU A 95 13.82 15.69 -27.46
N ASP A 96 13.20 16.67 -26.81
CA ASP A 96 11.84 17.17 -27.07
C ASP A 96 11.77 18.29 -28.12
N GLY A 97 12.80 18.48 -28.95
CA GLY A 97 12.79 19.48 -30.03
C GLY A 97 13.16 20.89 -29.58
N GLY A 98 13.83 21.02 -28.43
CA GLY A 98 14.46 22.25 -27.97
C GLY A 98 15.56 22.66 -28.95
N ALA A 99 15.34 23.78 -29.63
CA ALA A 99 16.08 24.12 -30.83
C ALA A 99 17.08 25.27 -30.63
N PHE A 100 17.68 25.46 -29.46
CA PHE A 100 18.69 26.52 -29.25
C PHE A 100 19.88 26.36 -30.23
N PRO A 101 20.30 27.41 -30.98
CA PRO A 101 19.90 28.83 -30.92
C PRO A 101 18.67 29.28 -31.72
N GLY A 102 18.01 28.39 -32.46
CA GLY A 102 16.76 28.66 -33.15
C GLY A 102 15.50 28.63 -32.26
N PRO A 103 14.36 29.09 -32.80
CA PRO A 103 13.06 28.99 -32.13
C PRO A 103 12.58 27.54 -32.09
N ARG A 104 11.92 27.16 -31.00
CA ARG A 104 11.21 25.89 -30.88
C ARG A 104 10.05 25.85 -31.90
N LEU A 105 10.03 24.84 -32.77
CA LEU A 105 9.00 24.68 -33.80
C LEU A 105 7.87 23.74 -33.37
N ASP A 106 8.19 22.75 -32.52
CA ASP A 106 7.27 21.71 -32.08
C ASP A 106 7.01 21.80 -30.57
N GLU A 107 5.79 21.45 -30.16
CA GLU A 107 5.44 21.32 -28.74
C GLU A 107 6.22 20.17 -28.09
N PRO A 108 6.69 20.34 -26.84
CA PRO A 108 7.39 19.26 -26.13
C PRO A 108 6.53 18.02 -25.95
N ARG A 109 7.12 16.84 -26.14
CA ARG A 109 6.41 15.55 -25.97
C ARG A 109 6.39 15.08 -24.52
N THR A 110 7.44 15.39 -23.76
CA THR A 110 7.54 15.00 -22.37
C THR A 110 6.75 15.98 -21.51
N PRO A 111 5.84 15.50 -20.64
CA PRO A 111 4.97 16.39 -19.87
C PRO A 111 5.73 17.24 -18.83
N LEU A 112 6.96 16.84 -18.46
CA LEU A 112 7.87 17.65 -17.65
C LEU A 112 8.33 18.90 -18.42
N ILE A 113 8.83 18.72 -19.65
CA ILE A 113 9.31 19.83 -20.49
C ILE A 113 8.14 20.72 -20.90
N GLN A 114 6.97 20.13 -21.19
CA GLN A 114 5.74 20.90 -21.42
C GLN A 114 5.40 21.81 -20.22
N HIS A 115 5.45 21.29 -19.00
CA HIS A 115 5.20 22.08 -17.79
C HIS A 115 6.21 23.23 -17.62
N ILE A 116 7.50 22.99 -17.89
CA ILE A 116 8.55 24.01 -17.71
C ILE A 116 8.51 25.06 -18.84
N ILE A 117 8.42 24.62 -20.10
CA ILE A 117 8.63 25.45 -21.30
C ILE A 117 7.35 26.03 -21.87
N VAL A 118 6.18 25.40 -21.68
CA VAL A 118 4.91 25.92 -22.20
C VAL A 118 4.14 26.63 -21.09
N GLU A 119 3.99 25.99 -19.94
CA GLU A 119 3.14 26.51 -18.87
C GLU A 119 3.84 27.59 -18.02
N ARG A 120 5.14 27.41 -17.73
CA ARG A 120 5.87 28.27 -16.78
C ARG A 120 7.11 28.97 -17.35
N ARG A 121 7.18 29.09 -18.68
CA ARG A 121 8.35 29.65 -19.40
C ARG A 121 8.80 31.00 -18.87
N LEU A 122 7.88 31.98 -18.86
CA LEU A 122 8.19 33.35 -18.51
C LEU A 122 8.64 33.48 -17.04
N GLU A 123 8.05 32.68 -16.17
CA GLU A 123 8.37 32.64 -14.74
C GLU A 123 9.75 32.03 -14.49
N LEU A 124 10.03 30.88 -15.14
CA LEU A 124 11.23 30.09 -14.88
C LEU A 124 12.43 30.57 -15.71
N LEU A 125 12.29 30.72 -17.03
CA LEU A 125 13.38 31.07 -17.95
C LEU A 125 13.50 32.58 -18.18
N GLY A 126 12.38 33.30 -18.13
CA GLY A 126 12.32 34.73 -18.44
C GLY A 126 11.89 35.02 -19.89
N PRO A 127 11.74 36.31 -20.25
CA PRO A 127 11.20 36.70 -21.53
C PRO A 127 12.11 36.38 -22.72
N ASP A 128 13.43 36.44 -22.52
CA ASP A 128 14.41 36.33 -23.61
C ASP A 128 14.94 34.91 -23.81
N ARG A 129 14.32 33.92 -23.16
CA ARG A 129 14.78 32.52 -23.18
C ARG A 129 13.69 31.55 -23.61
N ASP A 130 14.03 30.65 -24.52
CA ASP A 130 13.17 29.65 -25.15
C ASP A 130 13.59 28.20 -24.84
N ALA A 131 14.79 28.00 -24.28
CA ALA A 131 15.35 26.69 -24.00
C ALA A 131 16.08 26.64 -22.65
N ILE A 132 16.11 25.48 -22.02
CA ILE A 132 16.82 25.29 -20.74
C ILE A 132 18.34 25.42 -20.93
N ASP A 133 18.86 24.96 -22.07
CA ASP A 133 20.28 25.04 -22.39
C ASP A 133 20.82 26.48 -22.50
N GLN A 134 19.94 27.45 -22.77
CA GLN A 134 20.30 28.87 -22.73
C GLN A 134 20.73 29.32 -21.34
N LEU A 135 20.14 28.79 -20.26
CA LEU A 135 20.56 29.12 -18.91
C LEU A 135 21.98 28.63 -18.63
N ALA A 136 22.34 27.43 -19.09
CA ALA A 136 23.69 26.90 -18.96
C ALA A 136 24.71 27.70 -19.79
N THR A 137 24.34 28.03 -21.03
CA THR A 137 25.15 28.87 -21.92
C THR A 137 25.36 30.26 -21.35
N ASP A 138 24.29 30.93 -20.92
CA ASP A 138 24.33 32.26 -20.31
C ASP A 138 25.17 32.28 -19.04
N ARG A 139 25.00 31.27 -18.16
CA ARG A 139 25.82 31.11 -16.94
C ARG A 139 27.30 31.04 -17.31
N SER A 140 27.68 30.17 -18.24
CA SER A 140 29.06 30.01 -18.68
C SER A 140 29.62 31.29 -19.34
N ALA A 141 28.79 32.04 -20.07
CA ALA A 141 29.15 33.31 -20.68
C ALA A 141 29.36 34.40 -19.62
N SER A 142 28.49 34.51 -18.63
CA SER A 142 28.64 35.42 -17.49
C SER A 142 29.94 35.17 -16.74
N TYR A 143 30.25 33.90 -16.42
CA TYR A 143 31.52 33.54 -15.78
C TYR A 143 32.74 33.92 -16.63
N ARG A 144 32.73 33.61 -17.93
CA ARG A 144 33.83 34.00 -18.83
C ARG A 144 34.01 35.52 -18.94
N ALA A 145 32.93 36.29 -18.92
CA ALA A 145 33.01 37.74 -18.98
C ALA A 145 33.56 38.34 -17.68
N MET A 146 33.04 37.91 -16.53
CA MET A 146 33.45 38.42 -15.22
C MET A 146 34.91 38.10 -14.87
N PHE A 147 35.36 36.87 -15.18
CA PHE A 147 36.70 36.42 -14.79
C PHE A 147 37.73 36.48 -15.93
N GLY A 148 37.29 36.40 -17.18
CA GLY A 148 38.16 36.41 -18.36
C GLY A 148 38.25 37.75 -19.07
N GLY A 149 37.44 38.76 -18.70
CA GLY A 149 37.43 40.08 -19.34
C GLY A 149 36.94 40.06 -20.80
N GLN A 150 36.27 38.99 -21.23
CA GLN A 150 35.76 38.85 -22.60
C GLN A 150 34.42 39.55 -22.76
N LYS A 151 34.21 40.24 -23.89
CA LYS A 151 32.90 40.76 -24.28
C LYS A 151 31.97 39.60 -24.60
N VAL A 152 30.75 39.61 -24.07
CA VAL A 152 29.76 38.54 -24.27
C VAL A 152 28.39 39.13 -24.56
N ARG A 153 27.57 38.35 -25.28
CA ARG A 153 26.17 38.67 -25.53
C ARG A 153 25.29 37.72 -24.72
N ILE A 154 24.46 38.25 -23.83
CA ILE A 154 23.56 37.49 -22.94
C ILE A 154 22.17 38.10 -23.04
N GLY A 155 21.14 37.29 -23.28
CA GLY A 155 19.76 37.80 -23.42
C GLY A 155 19.60 38.90 -24.48
N GLY A 156 20.41 38.86 -25.56
CA GLY A 156 20.39 39.88 -26.61
C GLY A 156 21.14 41.19 -26.31
N ARG A 157 21.66 41.39 -25.09
CA ARG A 157 22.50 42.54 -24.71
C ARG A 157 23.98 42.18 -24.76
N ASP A 158 24.79 43.06 -25.35
CA ASP A 158 26.25 42.96 -25.33
C ASP A 158 26.77 43.60 -24.03
N TYR A 159 27.72 42.92 -23.37
CA TYR A 159 28.34 43.36 -22.13
C TYR A 159 29.86 43.50 -22.32
N ASP A 160 30.41 44.64 -21.91
CA ASP A 160 31.85 44.90 -21.92
C ASP A 160 32.39 45.01 -20.47
N PRO A 161 33.09 43.99 -19.94
CA PRO A 161 33.57 44.01 -18.56
C PRO A 161 34.62 45.11 -18.28
N ALA A 162 35.19 45.74 -19.32
CA ALA A 162 36.04 46.91 -19.16
C ALA A 162 35.25 48.17 -18.71
N GLN A 163 33.92 48.17 -18.89
CA GLN A 163 33.03 49.24 -18.44
C GLN A 163 32.43 48.87 -17.09
N SER A 164 32.62 49.71 -16.08
CA SER A 164 32.15 49.46 -14.71
C SER A 164 30.64 49.21 -14.63
N GLY A 165 29.84 49.93 -15.41
CA GLY A 165 28.39 49.76 -15.48
C GLY A 165 27.96 48.39 -16.00
N ASP A 166 28.65 47.87 -17.02
CA ASP A 166 28.38 46.53 -17.57
C ASP A 166 28.88 45.42 -16.64
N LEU A 167 29.97 45.64 -15.89
CA LEU A 167 30.41 44.68 -14.88
C LEU A 167 29.38 44.53 -13.75
N THR A 168 28.81 45.63 -13.23
CA THR A 168 27.72 45.57 -12.25
C THR A 168 26.46 44.92 -12.82
N ALA A 169 26.11 45.23 -14.08
CA ALA A 169 24.99 44.59 -14.75
C ALA A 169 25.21 43.07 -14.92
N LEU A 170 26.42 42.64 -15.30
CA LEU A 170 26.80 41.23 -15.39
C LEU A 170 26.69 40.50 -14.06
N GLN A 171 27.10 41.13 -12.95
CA GLN A 171 26.95 40.55 -11.61
C GLN A 171 25.48 40.32 -11.25
N SER A 172 24.62 41.32 -11.49
CA SER A 172 23.18 41.19 -11.27
C SER A 172 22.54 40.12 -12.17
N GLN A 173 22.97 40.05 -13.44
CA GLN A 173 22.50 39.07 -14.40
C GLN A 173 22.94 37.65 -14.02
N SER A 174 24.18 37.48 -13.52
CA SER A 174 24.68 36.19 -13.05
C SER A 174 23.86 35.70 -11.85
N PHE A 175 23.51 36.57 -10.92
CA PHE A 175 22.65 36.21 -9.79
C PHE A 175 21.24 35.81 -10.25
N ASP A 176 20.65 36.55 -11.19
CA ASP A 176 19.35 36.21 -11.77
C ASP A 176 19.37 34.86 -12.50
N ILE A 177 20.44 34.55 -13.25
CA ILE A 177 20.60 33.26 -13.93
C ILE A 177 20.68 32.10 -12.93
N GLU A 178 21.47 32.23 -11.85
CA GLU A 178 21.56 31.19 -10.81
C GLU A 178 20.21 30.96 -10.14
N LEU A 179 19.51 32.03 -9.78
CA LEU A 179 18.18 31.94 -9.18
C LEU A 179 17.16 31.26 -10.11
N ARG A 180 17.23 31.54 -11.42
CA ARG A 180 16.37 30.87 -12.41
C ARG A 180 16.71 29.40 -12.58
N ILE A 181 18.00 29.05 -12.56
CA ILE A 181 18.43 27.65 -12.58
C ILE A 181 17.86 26.92 -11.37
N GLU A 182 17.99 27.47 -10.16
CA GLU A 182 17.40 26.88 -8.95
C GLU A 182 15.88 26.71 -9.08
N ARG A 183 15.16 27.74 -9.56
CA ARG A 183 13.71 27.65 -9.80
C ARG A 183 13.31 26.57 -10.81
N VAL A 184 14.07 26.41 -11.90
CA VAL A 184 13.83 25.35 -12.89
C VAL A 184 14.03 23.97 -12.26
N LEU A 185 15.10 23.80 -11.48
CA LEU A 185 15.39 22.55 -10.78
C LEU A 185 14.32 22.21 -9.74
N ASP A 186 13.89 23.18 -8.94
CA ASP A 186 12.83 23.03 -7.94
C ASP A 186 11.47 22.74 -8.58
N ALA A 187 11.14 23.43 -9.68
CA ALA A 187 9.92 23.17 -10.44
C ALA A 187 9.91 21.74 -11.02
N ALA A 188 11.04 21.27 -11.52
CA ALA A 188 11.19 19.90 -12.01
C ALA A 188 11.03 18.88 -10.87
N GLU A 189 11.70 19.09 -9.73
CA GLU A 189 11.57 18.22 -8.55
C GLU A 189 10.12 18.18 -8.05
N HIS A 190 9.47 19.34 -7.94
CA HIS A 190 8.07 19.43 -7.51
C HIS A 190 7.13 18.66 -8.45
N TRP A 191 7.30 18.84 -9.76
CA TRP A 191 6.48 18.15 -10.75
C TRP A 191 6.62 16.63 -10.65
N GLU A 192 7.84 16.12 -10.50
CA GLU A 192 8.09 14.69 -10.35
C GLU A 192 7.48 14.11 -9.07
N VAL A 193 7.70 14.79 -7.93
CA VAL A 193 7.14 14.39 -6.64
C VAL A 193 5.61 14.35 -6.72
N ARG A 194 4.98 15.38 -7.29
CA ARG A 194 3.53 15.47 -7.46
C ARG A 194 2.99 14.35 -8.35
N ARG A 195 3.65 14.07 -9.49
CA ARG A 195 3.26 12.99 -10.40
C ARG A 195 3.34 11.62 -9.71
N ARG A 196 4.43 11.34 -9.00
CA ARG A 196 4.59 10.08 -8.26
C ARG A 196 3.59 9.97 -7.11
N PHE A 197 3.30 11.07 -6.42
CA PHE A 197 2.31 11.10 -5.35
C PHE A 197 0.88 10.86 -5.88
N SER A 198 0.51 11.46 -7.02
CA SER A 198 -0.77 11.17 -7.67
C SER A 198 -0.91 9.70 -8.09
N ARG A 199 0.19 9.08 -8.54
CA ARG A 199 0.21 7.64 -8.79
C ARG A 199 0.07 6.84 -7.50
N LEU A 200 0.73 7.25 -6.42
CA LEU A 200 0.61 6.64 -5.09
C LEU A 200 -0.83 6.71 -4.58
N THR A 201 -1.55 7.82 -4.72
CA THR A 201 -2.94 7.92 -4.26
C THR A 201 -3.87 7.03 -5.09
N THR A 202 -3.69 7.01 -6.41
CA THR A 202 -4.50 6.19 -7.32
C THR A 202 -4.26 4.69 -7.09
N VAL A 203 -3.00 4.26 -7.09
CA VAL A 203 -2.60 2.87 -6.84
C VAL A 203 -2.90 2.49 -5.40
N GLY A 204 -2.71 3.42 -4.47
CA GLY A 204 -2.98 3.25 -3.04
C GLY A 204 -4.44 2.98 -2.75
N ALA A 205 -5.38 3.62 -3.46
CA ALA A 205 -6.81 3.33 -3.32
C ALA A 205 -7.15 1.89 -3.74
N VAL A 206 -6.58 1.43 -4.86
CA VAL A 206 -6.76 0.04 -5.33
C VAL A 206 -6.13 -0.94 -4.35
N ALA A 207 -4.91 -0.67 -3.90
CA ALA A 207 -4.20 -1.51 -2.93
C ALA A 207 -4.92 -1.55 -1.58
N ALA A 208 -5.44 -0.43 -1.07
CA ALA A 208 -6.24 -0.38 0.16
C ALA A 208 -7.52 -1.23 0.04
N THR A 209 -8.17 -1.20 -1.12
CA THR A 209 -9.34 -2.05 -1.39
C THR A 209 -8.95 -3.52 -1.41
N ALA A 210 -7.88 -3.90 -2.12
CA ALA A 210 -7.38 -5.27 -2.16
C ALA A 210 -6.96 -5.76 -0.77
N PHE A 211 -6.36 -4.89 0.03
CA PHE A 211 -6.02 -5.15 1.42
C PHE A 211 -7.27 -5.46 2.25
N ALA A 212 -8.29 -4.60 2.21
CA ALA A 212 -9.53 -4.79 2.96
C ALA A 212 -10.22 -6.12 2.57
N VAL A 213 -10.31 -6.41 1.26
CA VAL A 213 -10.86 -7.68 0.76
C VAL A 213 -10.04 -8.88 1.25
N GLY A 214 -8.71 -8.79 1.20
CA GLY A 214 -7.81 -9.84 1.69
C GLY A 214 -7.99 -10.11 3.19
N ILE A 215 -8.04 -9.08 4.02
CA ILE A 215 -8.25 -9.22 5.46
C ILE A 215 -9.65 -9.77 5.78
N LEU A 216 -10.70 -9.21 5.18
CA LEU A 216 -12.07 -9.68 5.41
C LEU A 216 -12.25 -11.12 4.95
N GLY A 217 -11.69 -11.49 3.78
CA GLY A 217 -11.69 -12.86 3.30
C GLY A 217 -10.93 -13.81 4.23
N PHE A 218 -9.76 -13.42 4.71
CA PHE A 218 -8.99 -14.19 5.68
C PHE A 218 -9.75 -14.39 6.99
N VAL A 219 -10.33 -13.32 7.54
CA VAL A 219 -11.12 -13.38 8.78
C VAL A 219 -12.34 -14.27 8.58
N TRP A 220 -13.07 -14.12 7.48
CA TRP A 220 -14.23 -14.95 7.15
C TRP A 220 -13.86 -16.44 7.09
N ILE A 221 -12.84 -16.80 6.32
CA ILE A 221 -12.40 -18.19 6.16
C ILE A 221 -11.91 -18.79 7.48
N THR A 222 -11.25 -17.99 8.31
CA THR A 222 -10.68 -18.48 9.57
C THR A 222 -11.66 -18.44 10.75
N SER A 223 -12.76 -17.68 10.65
CA SER A 223 -13.80 -17.61 11.68
C SER A 223 -14.91 -18.62 11.49
N THR A 224 -15.10 -19.16 10.26
CA THR A 224 -16.08 -20.22 10.04
C THR A 224 -15.75 -21.46 10.89
N PRO A 225 -16.68 -21.92 11.75
CA PRO A 225 -16.47 -23.12 12.54
C PRO A 225 -16.15 -24.28 11.60
N ARG A 226 -15.04 -24.98 11.87
CA ARG A 226 -14.72 -26.15 11.05
C ARG A 226 -15.83 -27.18 11.22
N PRO A 227 -16.31 -27.79 10.12
CA PRO A 227 -17.22 -28.91 10.24
C PRO A 227 -16.53 -29.96 11.10
N SER A 228 -17.17 -30.31 12.22
CA SER A 228 -16.66 -31.36 13.09
C SER A 228 -16.56 -32.65 12.28
N ALA A 229 -15.50 -33.43 12.49
CA ALA A 229 -15.25 -34.63 11.70
C ALA A 229 -16.50 -35.52 11.69
N SER A 230 -16.93 -35.93 10.50
CA SER A 230 -18.06 -36.83 10.34
C SER A 230 -17.69 -38.20 10.87
N VAL A 231 -18.58 -38.80 11.65
CA VAL A 231 -18.41 -40.16 12.15
C VAL A 231 -18.75 -41.11 11.01
N THR A 232 -17.73 -41.62 10.31
CA THR A 232 -17.89 -42.56 9.17
C THR A 232 -17.73 -44.02 9.58
N GLN A 233 -17.07 -44.28 10.71
CA GLN A 233 -16.91 -45.60 11.30
C GLN A 233 -17.47 -45.58 12.72
N PRO A 234 -18.02 -46.71 13.22
CA PRO A 234 -18.49 -46.81 14.60
C PRO A 234 -17.38 -46.49 15.59
N VAL A 235 -17.53 -45.41 16.36
CA VAL A 235 -16.59 -45.03 17.43
C VAL A 235 -17.22 -45.37 18.78
N PRO A 236 -16.57 -46.16 19.65
CA PRO A 236 -17.12 -46.47 20.98
C PRO A 236 -17.15 -45.20 21.85
N VAL A 237 -18.30 -44.95 22.45
CA VAL A 237 -18.55 -43.74 23.25
C VAL A 237 -19.27 -44.08 24.55
N ARG A 238 -19.11 -43.21 25.55
CA ARG A 238 -19.93 -43.16 26.75
C ARG A 238 -20.84 -41.94 26.67
N VAL A 239 -22.12 -42.16 26.93
CA VAL A 239 -23.14 -41.12 26.96
C VAL A 239 -23.55 -40.91 28.41
N ALA A 240 -23.42 -39.68 28.90
CA ALA A 240 -23.98 -39.31 30.20
C ALA A 240 -25.45 -38.88 29.98
N ALA A 241 -26.40 -39.66 30.49
CA ALA A 241 -27.81 -39.34 30.40
C ALA A 241 -28.16 -38.22 31.40
N PRO A 242 -28.84 -37.14 30.98
CA PRO A 242 -29.22 -36.06 31.88
C PRO A 242 -30.18 -36.56 32.97
N THR A 243 -30.22 -35.85 34.10
CA THR A 243 -31.14 -36.14 35.21
C THR A 243 -32.50 -35.47 35.02
N ALA A 244 -32.55 -34.39 34.24
CA ALA A 244 -33.77 -33.63 33.99
C ALA A 244 -34.72 -34.38 33.04
N PRO A 245 -36.00 -34.62 33.42
CA PRO A 245 -36.98 -35.31 32.58
C PRO A 245 -37.23 -34.66 31.22
N GLY A 246 -37.12 -33.33 31.14
CA GLY A 246 -37.30 -32.57 29.91
C GLY A 246 -36.19 -32.85 28.88
N GLU A 247 -34.94 -32.89 29.34
CA GLU A 247 -33.77 -33.16 28.49
C GLU A 247 -33.71 -34.63 28.05
N LEU A 248 -34.14 -35.57 28.90
CA LEU A 248 -34.26 -36.98 28.50
C LEU A 248 -35.25 -37.14 27.34
N ARG A 249 -36.42 -36.50 27.42
CA ARG A 249 -37.42 -36.56 26.34
C ARG A 249 -36.93 -35.90 25.07
N SER A 250 -36.21 -34.77 25.14
CA SER A 250 -35.66 -34.12 23.94
C SER A 250 -34.59 -34.98 23.26
N LEU A 251 -33.87 -35.81 24.03
CA LEU A 251 -32.94 -36.81 23.51
C LEU A 251 -33.60 -38.13 23.06
N GLY A 252 -34.91 -38.28 23.25
CA GLY A 252 -35.62 -39.53 22.97
C GLY A 252 -35.30 -40.67 23.95
N LEU A 253 -34.71 -40.34 25.11
CA LEU A 253 -34.38 -41.29 26.17
C LEU A 253 -35.57 -41.50 27.10
N ARG A 254 -35.73 -42.74 27.60
CA ARG A 254 -36.71 -43.07 28.65
C ARG A 254 -36.27 -42.52 30.01
N LEU A 255 -37.24 -42.26 30.88
CA LEU A 255 -37.04 -41.77 32.25
C LEU A 255 -36.15 -42.71 33.10
N GLU A 256 -36.19 -44.01 32.82
CA GLU A 256 -35.41 -45.04 33.53
C GLU A 256 -33.90 -44.93 33.28
N CYS A 257 -33.51 -44.23 32.21
CA CYS A 257 -32.12 -43.99 31.86
C CYS A 257 -31.52 -42.76 32.58
N ALA A 258 -32.32 -42.01 33.36
CA ALA A 258 -31.91 -40.76 33.99
C ALA A 258 -30.65 -40.91 34.85
N GLY A 259 -29.65 -40.05 34.63
CA GLY A 259 -28.41 -40.01 35.41
C GLY A 259 -27.45 -41.20 35.20
N GLN A 260 -27.77 -42.13 34.31
CA GLN A 260 -26.90 -43.28 34.02
C GLN A 260 -25.82 -42.91 33.00
N THR A 261 -24.63 -43.52 33.14
CA THR A 261 -23.62 -43.51 32.07
C THR A 261 -23.85 -44.74 31.19
N LEU A 262 -24.30 -44.51 29.97
CA LEU A 262 -24.64 -45.56 29.03
C LEU A 262 -23.47 -45.80 28.06
N ARG A 263 -23.26 -47.05 27.67
CA ARG A 263 -22.26 -47.42 26.66
C ARG A 263 -22.93 -47.47 25.29
N GLY A 264 -22.21 -47.08 24.25
CA GLY A 264 -22.74 -47.12 22.90
C GLY A 264 -21.69 -46.86 21.83
N PHE A 265 -22.16 -46.72 20.60
CA PHE A 265 -21.35 -46.41 19.44
C PHE A 265 -21.89 -45.17 18.74
N ALA A 266 -21.02 -44.20 18.48
CA ALA A 266 -21.32 -43.14 17.53
C ALA A 266 -21.22 -43.75 16.12
N VAL A 267 -22.34 -43.79 15.38
CA VAL A 267 -22.45 -44.48 14.08
C VAL A 267 -22.69 -43.52 12.92
N GLY A 268 -22.83 -42.22 13.20
CA GLY A 268 -23.08 -41.20 12.18
C GLY A 268 -23.09 -39.79 12.77
N GLY A 269 -23.44 -38.79 11.95
CA GLY A 269 -23.39 -37.39 12.35
C GLY A 269 -21.95 -36.85 12.40
N THR A 270 -21.70 -35.87 13.26
CA THR A 270 -20.35 -35.31 13.48
C THR A 270 -19.90 -35.57 14.91
N LEU A 271 -18.60 -35.49 15.21
CA LEU A 271 -18.12 -35.66 16.59
C LEU A 271 -18.74 -34.65 17.58
N ALA A 272 -19.21 -33.49 17.11
CA ALA A 272 -19.91 -32.51 17.95
C ALA A 272 -21.41 -32.79 18.11
N MET A 273 -22.03 -33.49 17.15
CA MET A 273 -23.43 -33.90 17.19
C MET A 273 -23.55 -35.32 16.62
N PRO A 274 -23.08 -36.34 17.36
CA PRO A 274 -23.06 -37.70 16.86
C PRO A 274 -24.45 -38.32 16.95
N VAL A 275 -24.74 -39.22 16.01
CA VAL A 275 -25.83 -40.18 16.14
C VAL A 275 -25.29 -41.36 16.93
N VAL A 276 -25.83 -41.59 18.12
CA VAL A 276 -25.34 -42.62 19.03
C VAL A 276 -26.35 -43.75 19.15
N VAL A 277 -25.88 -45.00 19.03
CA VAL A 277 -26.66 -46.18 19.35
C VAL A 277 -26.20 -46.68 20.71
N VAL A 278 -27.12 -46.72 21.67
CA VAL A 278 -26.84 -47.09 23.05
C VAL A 278 -27.13 -48.57 23.25
N GLU A 279 -26.24 -49.27 23.94
CA GLU A 279 -26.43 -50.65 24.37
C GLU A 279 -27.47 -50.71 25.50
N GLY A 280 -28.33 -51.73 25.48
CA GLY A 280 -29.33 -51.93 26.52
C GLY A 280 -28.70 -52.36 27.85
N THR A 281 -29.17 -51.77 28.95
CA THR A 281 -28.90 -52.22 30.31
C THR A 281 -30.15 -52.89 30.90
N ALA A 282 -30.07 -53.41 32.12
CA ALA A 282 -31.23 -53.99 32.82
C ALA A 282 -32.38 -52.98 33.02
N THR A 283 -32.08 -51.68 33.04
CA THR A 283 -33.02 -50.59 33.35
C THR A 283 -33.23 -49.63 32.19
N CYS A 284 -32.37 -49.61 31.18
CA CYS A 284 -32.47 -48.69 30.04
C CYS A 284 -32.40 -49.51 28.73
N PRO A 285 -33.49 -49.62 27.95
CA PRO A 285 -33.49 -50.41 26.73
C PRO A 285 -32.55 -49.80 25.65
N PRO A 286 -32.06 -50.62 24.71
CA PRO A 286 -31.24 -50.13 23.62
C PRO A 286 -32.03 -49.17 22.75
N GLN A 287 -31.42 -48.04 22.38
CA GLN A 287 -32.09 -47.00 21.60
C GLN A 287 -31.10 -46.18 20.77
N ARG A 288 -31.62 -45.60 19.68
CA ARG A 288 -30.87 -44.68 18.83
C ARG A 288 -31.17 -43.24 19.26
N ILE A 289 -30.12 -42.51 19.64
CA ILE A 289 -30.16 -41.09 19.95
C ILE A 289 -29.80 -40.31 18.68
N GLY A 290 -30.67 -39.38 18.28
CA GLY A 290 -30.42 -38.48 17.16
C GLY A 290 -29.34 -37.43 17.47
N PRO A 291 -28.89 -36.65 16.47
CA PRO A 291 -27.96 -35.55 16.70
C PRO A 291 -28.58 -34.52 17.66
N SER A 292 -27.93 -34.27 18.80
CA SER A 292 -28.38 -33.27 19.77
C SER A 292 -27.20 -32.49 20.35
N LYS A 293 -27.44 -31.22 20.69
CA LYS A 293 -26.48 -30.34 21.38
C LYS A 293 -26.39 -30.64 22.88
N ASP A 294 -27.41 -31.27 23.44
CA ASP A 294 -27.52 -31.53 24.88
C ASP A 294 -26.88 -32.89 25.27
N LEU A 295 -26.36 -33.62 24.28
CA LEU A 295 -25.77 -34.93 24.48
C LEU A 295 -24.28 -34.80 24.82
N VAL A 296 -23.90 -35.13 26.05
CA VAL A 296 -22.49 -35.23 26.44
C VAL A 296 -21.96 -36.61 26.05
N VAL A 297 -21.14 -36.63 24.99
CA VAL A 297 -20.53 -37.85 24.45
C VAL A 297 -19.03 -37.84 24.71
N VAL A 298 -18.55 -38.83 25.44
CA VAL A 298 -17.11 -39.00 25.74
C VAL A 298 -16.58 -40.21 24.96
N PRO A 299 -15.66 -40.03 24.00
CA PRO A 299 -15.06 -41.15 23.29
C PRO A 299 -14.27 -42.05 24.26
N VAL A 300 -14.44 -43.36 24.13
CA VAL A 300 -13.68 -44.32 24.93
C VAL A 300 -12.40 -44.64 24.17
N PRO A 301 -11.20 -44.43 24.75
CA PRO A 301 -9.96 -44.81 24.09
C PRO A 301 -9.98 -46.33 23.88
N THR A 302 -9.98 -46.76 22.62
CA THR A 302 -9.74 -48.15 22.27
C THR A 302 -8.29 -48.44 22.60
N THR A 303 -8.03 -49.26 23.61
CA THR A 303 -6.70 -49.84 23.81
C THR A 303 -6.39 -50.68 22.58
N SER A 304 -5.60 -50.13 21.65
CA SER A 304 -5.14 -50.89 20.48
C SER A 304 -4.40 -52.11 21.02
N PRO A 305 -4.84 -53.35 20.69
CA PRO A 305 -3.98 -54.50 20.91
C PRO A 305 -2.70 -54.26 20.09
N ARG A 306 -1.55 -54.30 20.77
CA ARG A 306 -0.22 -54.31 20.13
C ARG A 306 0.05 -55.68 19.55
#